data_AF-A0A352KS60-F1
#
_entry.id   AF-A0A352KS60-F1
#
_cell.length_a   1.000
_cell.length_b   1.000
_cell.length_c   1.000
_cell.angle_alpha   90.00
_cell.angle_beta   90.00
_cell.angle_gamma   90.00
#
_symmetry.space_group_name_H-M   'P 1'
#
loop_
_entity.id
_entity.type
_entity.pdbx_description
1 polymer ?
#
loop_
_entity_poly.entity_id
_entity_poly.type
_entity_poly.pdbx_seq_one_letter_code
_entity_poly.pdbx_strand_id
1 'polypeptide(L)'
;MKKNVAFPKGFFWGSATSAHQVEGNNVNDWSEPERQNAVRLAKEAKKYWRKWQQDKFPEMFNPENYISGKACDHYNRFEEDFDVAKSLGHNAHRFSVEWSRIEPEEGQFNEKEIEHYKKVVKTLRERGIEPFVTLWHWTQPLWIRDIGGWENKKTIDYFVRYVEKLAASFGDGVKFWIVVNEPNIYAALGYIRGDQPPGVKNIFKAIKV
;
A
#
# COMPACT_ATOMS: atom_id res chain seq x y z
N MET A 1 1.65 8.22 40.23
CA MET A 1 1.83 9.51 39.53
C MET A 1 1.85 9.25 38.03
N LYS A 2 0.98 9.88 37.24
CA LYS A 2 1.11 9.86 35.78
C LYS A 2 2.36 10.67 35.43
N LYS A 3 3.35 10.06 34.77
CA LYS A 3 4.47 10.83 34.19
C LYS A 3 3.87 11.72 33.09
N ASN A 4 3.97 13.03 33.25
CA ASN A 4 3.69 13.96 32.16
C ASN A 4 4.79 13.77 31.10
N VAL A 5 4.46 13.04 30.04
CA VAL A 5 5.34 12.89 28.89
C VAL A 5 5.12 14.09 27.98
N ALA A 6 6.12 14.96 27.89
CA ALA A 6 6.11 16.08 26.95
C ALA A 6 6.94 15.69 25.71
N PHE A 7 6.38 15.90 24.53
CA PHE A 7 7.07 15.70 23.26
C PHE A 7 7.68 17.02 22.77
N PRO A 8 8.74 16.98 21.94
CA PRO A 8 9.31 18.18 21.35
C PRO A 8 8.27 19.00 20.58
N LYS A 9 8.43 20.33 20.56
CA LYS A 9 7.63 21.18 19.67
C LYS A 9 7.86 20.77 18.22
N GLY A 10 6.78 20.67 17.45
CA GLY A 10 6.84 20.21 16.05
C GLY A 10 6.94 18.70 15.88
N PHE A 11 6.76 17.90 16.94
CA PHE A 11 6.65 16.45 16.80
C PHE A 11 5.47 16.07 15.89
N PHE A 12 5.71 15.18 14.94
CA PHE A 12 4.68 14.69 14.03
C PHE A 12 3.86 13.58 14.68
N TRP A 13 2.54 13.78 14.70
CA TRP A 13 1.51 12.85 15.15
C TRP A 13 0.59 12.57 13.98
N GLY A 14 0.51 11.29 13.62
CA GLY A 14 -0.21 10.87 12.43
C GLY A 14 -0.51 9.38 12.40
N SER A 15 -1.18 8.99 11.33
CA SER A 15 -1.41 7.59 10.94
C SER A 15 -0.79 7.29 9.58
N ALA A 16 -0.82 6.02 9.20
CA ALA A 16 -0.30 5.55 7.93
C ALA A 16 -1.32 4.66 7.20
N THR A 17 -1.31 4.71 5.88
CA THR A 17 -2.06 3.82 4.98
C THR A 17 -1.15 3.27 3.87
N SER A 18 -1.66 2.27 3.15
CA SER A 18 -1.08 1.76 1.90
C SER A 18 -2.14 1.82 0.81
N ALA A 19 -1.77 2.22 -0.40
CA ALA A 19 -2.66 2.37 -1.53
C ALA A 19 -3.53 1.12 -1.76
N HIS A 20 -2.92 -0.07 -1.84
CA HIS A 20 -3.64 -1.32 -2.05
C HIS A 20 -4.68 -1.62 -0.95
N GLN A 21 -4.39 -1.21 0.28
CA GLN A 21 -5.22 -1.52 1.45
C GLN A 21 -6.42 -0.59 1.60
N VAL A 22 -6.39 0.62 1.06
CA VAL A 22 -7.44 1.62 1.31
C VAL A 22 -8.07 2.23 0.07
N GLU A 23 -7.35 2.36 -1.04
CA GLU A 23 -7.85 3.07 -2.24
C GLU A 23 -8.96 2.30 -2.93
N GLY A 24 -8.77 0.99 -3.09
CA GLY A 24 -9.68 0.11 -3.81
C GLY A 24 -9.45 0.11 -5.32
N ASN A 25 -10.06 -0.85 -5.99
CA ASN A 25 -10.08 -1.05 -7.45
C ASN A 25 -8.69 -1.07 -8.10
N ASN A 26 -7.68 -1.57 -7.39
CA ASN A 26 -6.33 -1.74 -7.93
C ASN A 26 -6.24 -2.99 -8.80
N VAL A 27 -5.36 -2.94 -9.79
CA VAL A 27 -4.98 -4.09 -10.62
C VAL A 27 -3.45 -4.21 -10.57
N ASN A 28 -2.98 -5.15 -9.76
CA ASN A 28 -1.57 -5.41 -9.46
C ASN A 28 -1.38 -6.92 -9.15
N ASP A 29 -0.13 -7.30 -8.87
CA ASP A 29 0.28 -8.67 -8.56
C ASP A 29 -0.35 -9.29 -7.30
N TRP A 30 -1.03 -8.49 -6.47
CA TRP A 30 -1.82 -8.97 -5.33
C TRP A 30 -3.30 -9.17 -5.69
N SER A 31 -3.88 -8.22 -6.39
CA SER A 31 -5.32 -8.22 -6.74
C SER A 31 -5.76 -9.45 -7.57
N GLU A 32 -4.87 -10.00 -8.41
CA GLU A 32 -5.18 -11.15 -9.25
C GLU A 32 -5.24 -12.47 -8.44
N PRO A 33 -4.20 -12.84 -7.66
CA PRO A 33 -4.27 -14.04 -6.83
C PRO A 33 -5.30 -13.93 -5.70
N GLU A 34 -5.64 -12.73 -5.21
CA GLU A 34 -6.74 -12.54 -4.25
C GLU A 34 -8.04 -13.16 -4.76
N ARG A 35 -8.45 -12.82 -5.99
CA ARG A 35 -9.68 -13.34 -6.61
C ARG A 35 -9.65 -14.86 -6.78
N GLN A 36 -8.50 -15.41 -7.16
CA GLN A 36 -8.33 -16.85 -7.35
C GLN A 36 -8.36 -17.62 -6.02
N ASN A 37 -7.85 -17.02 -4.94
CA ASN A 37 -7.72 -17.66 -3.64
C ASN A 37 -8.88 -17.40 -2.69
N ALA A 38 -9.74 -16.42 -2.97
CA ALA A 38 -10.81 -15.94 -2.09
C ALA A 38 -11.66 -17.08 -1.49
N VAL A 39 -12.17 -17.98 -2.32
CA VAL A 39 -13.00 -19.12 -1.87
C VAL A 39 -12.21 -20.06 -0.95
N ARG A 40 -10.95 -20.34 -1.28
CA ARG A 40 -10.08 -21.20 -0.48
C ARG A 40 -9.78 -20.56 0.87
N LEU A 41 -9.39 -19.27 0.89
CA LEU A 41 -9.05 -18.53 2.10
C LEU A 41 -10.25 -18.40 3.04
N ALA A 42 -11.43 -18.09 2.51
CA ALA A 42 -12.68 -18.07 3.26
C ALA A 42 -13.00 -19.40 3.97
N LYS A 43 -12.80 -20.52 3.26
CA LYS A 43 -13.01 -21.86 3.83
C LYS A 43 -11.98 -22.19 4.92
N GLU A 44 -10.71 -21.86 4.68
CA GLU A 44 -9.61 -22.13 5.62
C GLU A 44 -9.68 -21.25 6.87
N ALA A 45 -10.24 -20.05 6.78
CA ALA A 45 -10.29 -19.11 7.89
C ALA A 45 -11.01 -19.62 9.14
N LYS A 46 -11.96 -20.56 8.97
CA LYS A 46 -12.65 -21.23 10.09
C LYS A 46 -11.68 -21.95 11.04
N LYS A 47 -10.47 -22.29 10.58
CA LYS A 47 -9.44 -22.94 11.41
C LYS A 47 -8.73 -21.97 12.35
N TYR A 48 -8.72 -20.66 12.03
CA TYR A 48 -7.97 -19.65 12.79
C TYR A 48 -8.81 -18.91 13.83
N TRP A 49 -10.14 -18.90 13.67
CA TRP A 49 -11.04 -18.17 14.54
C TRP A 49 -11.76 -19.07 15.55
N ARG A 50 -11.92 -18.59 16.79
CA ARG A 50 -12.66 -19.33 17.81
C ARG A 50 -14.14 -19.39 17.48
N LYS A 51 -14.85 -20.45 17.91
CA LYS A 51 -16.29 -20.66 17.63
C LYS A 51 -17.14 -19.40 17.85
N TRP A 52 -16.97 -18.71 18.98
CA TRP A 52 -17.74 -17.49 19.27
C TRP A 52 -17.51 -16.35 18.26
N GLN A 53 -16.33 -16.25 17.65
CA GLN A 53 -16.03 -15.26 16.61
C GLN A 53 -16.71 -15.67 15.30
N GLN A 54 -16.73 -16.97 15.00
CA GLN A 54 -17.44 -17.50 13.84
C GLN A 54 -18.94 -17.25 13.94
N ASP A 55 -19.50 -17.45 15.13
CA ASP A 55 -20.92 -17.25 15.40
C ASP A 55 -21.29 -15.77 15.40
N LYS A 56 -20.40 -14.89 15.90
CA LYS A 56 -20.64 -13.44 15.98
C LYS A 56 -20.43 -12.71 14.65
N PHE A 57 -19.50 -13.18 13.82
CA PHE A 57 -19.08 -12.54 12.57
C PHE A 57 -19.07 -13.55 11.40
N PRO A 58 -20.22 -14.17 11.07
CA PRO A 58 -20.28 -15.18 10.01
C PRO A 58 -19.87 -14.62 8.64
N GLU A 59 -20.02 -13.31 8.43
CA GLU A 59 -19.63 -12.60 7.22
C GLU A 59 -18.13 -12.68 6.94
N MET A 60 -17.26 -12.87 7.94
CA MET A 60 -15.81 -12.97 7.72
C MET A 60 -15.41 -14.16 6.85
N PHE A 61 -16.32 -15.13 6.63
CA PHE A 61 -16.12 -16.26 5.74
C PHE A 61 -16.74 -16.07 4.34
N ASN A 62 -17.22 -14.87 4.02
CA ASN A 62 -17.59 -14.53 2.65
C ASN A 62 -16.30 -14.42 1.81
N PRO A 63 -16.17 -15.16 0.69
CA PRO A 63 -15.03 -15.02 -0.23
C PRO A 63 -14.73 -13.55 -0.63
N GLU A 64 -15.76 -12.71 -0.75
CA GLU A 64 -15.57 -11.29 -1.09
C GLU A 64 -14.72 -10.52 -0.06
N ASN A 65 -14.68 -10.97 1.21
CA ASN A 65 -13.83 -10.36 2.25
C ASN A 65 -12.33 -10.71 2.11
N TYR A 66 -11.96 -11.52 1.13
CA TYR A 66 -10.59 -11.89 0.78
C TYR A 66 -10.12 -11.25 -0.54
N ILE A 67 -10.94 -10.36 -1.10
CA ILE A 67 -10.64 -9.58 -2.29
C ILE A 67 -10.59 -8.13 -1.85
N SER A 68 -9.49 -7.43 -2.13
CA SER A 68 -9.34 -6.01 -1.80
C SER A 68 -10.51 -5.17 -2.31
N GLY A 69 -10.94 -5.41 -3.56
CA GLY A 69 -12.18 -4.86 -4.12
C GLY A 69 -12.22 -3.35 -3.97
N LYS A 70 -13.28 -2.81 -3.37
CA LYS A 70 -13.42 -1.37 -3.08
C LYS A 70 -12.56 -0.89 -1.90
N ALA A 71 -12.05 -1.81 -1.08
CA ALA A 71 -11.34 -1.51 0.17
C ALA A 71 -12.12 -0.47 1.01
N CYS A 72 -11.46 0.63 1.41
CA CYS A 72 -12.09 1.73 2.12
C CYS A 72 -12.65 2.82 1.20
N ASP A 73 -12.54 2.68 -0.13
CA ASP A 73 -12.91 3.71 -1.12
C ASP A 73 -12.09 5.00 -0.99
N HIS A 74 -10.88 4.93 -0.42
CA HIS A 74 -10.07 6.11 -0.13
C HIS A 74 -9.75 6.90 -1.40
N TYR A 75 -9.63 6.23 -2.55
CA TYR A 75 -9.43 6.89 -3.84
C TYR A 75 -10.49 7.98 -4.11
N ASN A 76 -11.74 7.73 -3.71
CA ASN A 76 -12.85 8.68 -3.92
C ASN A 76 -13.15 9.54 -2.68
N ARG A 77 -12.60 9.19 -1.51
CA ARG A 77 -13.00 9.74 -0.19
C ARG A 77 -11.87 10.34 0.63
N PHE A 78 -10.68 10.49 0.04
CA PHE A 78 -9.51 10.94 0.78
C PHE A 78 -9.69 12.35 1.38
N GLU A 79 -10.52 13.21 0.79
CA GLU A 79 -10.81 14.53 1.35
C GLU A 79 -11.54 14.41 2.69
N GLU A 80 -12.58 13.58 2.75
CA GLU A 80 -13.33 13.29 3.98
C GLU A 80 -12.47 12.57 5.01
N ASP A 81 -11.64 11.60 4.57
CA ASP A 81 -10.72 10.89 5.46
C ASP A 81 -9.70 11.85 6.09
N PHE A 82 -9.24 12.85 5.34
CA PHE A 82 -8.33 13.89 5.86
C PHE A 82 -9.03 14.93 6.73
N ASP A 83 -10.32 15.20 6.52
CA ASP A 83 -11.13 16.00 7.44
C ASP A 83 -11.25 15.29 8.80
N VAL A 84 -11.49 13.98 8.80
CA VAL A 84 -11.49 13.17 10.02
C VAL A 84 -10.11 13.20 10.68
N ALA A 85 -9.04 12.94 9.92
CA ALA A 85 -7.67 13.01 10.44
C ALA A 85 -7.38 14.36 11.12
N LYS A 86 -7.77 15.46 10.47
CA LYS A 86 -7.60 16.82 11.01
C LYS A 86 -8.37 17.01 12.31
N SER A 87 -9.62 16.54 12.37
CA SER A 87 -10.46 16.65 13.57
C SER A 87 -9.87 15.89 14.78
N LEU A 88 -9.10 14.83 14.53
CA LEU A 88 -8.40 14.05 15.55
C LEU A 88 -7.04 14.64 15.97
N GLY A 89 -6.66 15.79 15.39
CA GLY A 89 -5.40 16.46 15.69
C GLY A 89 -4.19 15.91 14.94
N HIS A 90 -4.37 15.16 13.84
CA HIS A 90 -3.25 14.79 12.97
C HIS A 90 -2.56 16.03 12.40
N ASN A 91 -1.23 15.99 12.41
CA ASN A 91 -0.38 16.98 11.74
C ASN A 91 0.56 16.33 10.71
N ALA A 92 0.55 15.00 10.57
CA ALA A 92 1.22 14.26 9.52
C ALA A 92 0.34 13.09 9.06
N HIS A 93 0.48 12.70 7.80
CA HIS A 93 -0.15 11.49 7.28
C HIS A 93 0.79 10.79 6.31
N ARG A 94 1.00 9.50 6.53
CA ARG A 94 1.78 8.65 5.64
C ARG A 94 0.84 7.88 4.72
N PHE A 95 1.12 7.89 3.43
CA PHE A 95 0.42 7.05 2.45
C PHE A 95 1.44 6.48 1.45
N SER A 96 1.04 5.49 0.65
CA SER A 96 1.86 5.02 -0.46
C SER A 96 1.22 5.35 -1.80
N VAL A 97 2.02 5.37 -2.86
CA VAL A 97 1.55 5.49 -4.24
C VAL A 97 1.44 4.08 -4.84
N GLU A 98 0.38 3.77 -5.57
CA GLU A 98 0.22 2.49 -6.28
C GLU A 98 0.94 2.55 -7.63
N TRP A 99 2.07 1.83 -7.76
CA TRP A 99 2.85 1.80 -9.00
C TRP A 99 1.99 1.29 -10.17
N SER A 100 1.12 0.30 -9.95
CA SER A 100 0.29 -0.22 -11.04
C SER A 100 -0.76 0.76 -11.59
N ARG A 101 -1.13 1.79 -10.80
CA ARG A 101 -1.94 2.91 -11.29
C ARG A 101 -1.13 3.88 -12.12
N ILE A 102 0.06 4.22 -11.64
CA ILE A 102 0.95 5.21 -12.27
C ILE A 102 1.49 4.71 -13.61
N GLU A 103 1.85 3.43 -13.68
CA GLU A 103 2.45 2.80 -14.84
C GLU A 103 1.82 1.42 -15.10
N PRO A 104 0.58 1.37 -15.63
CA PRO A 104 -0.17 0.14 -15.86
C PRO A 104 0.48 -0.79 -16.89
N GLU A 105 1.23 -0.24 -17.84
CA GLU A 105 2.03 -0.96 -18.84
C GLU A 105 3.43 -0.33 -18.90
N GLU A 106 4.44 -1.11 -19.33
CA GLU A 106 5.83 -0.65 -19.38
C GLU A 106 5.96 0.66 -20.17
N GLY A 107 6.39 1.73 -19.49
CA GLY A 107 6.61 3.05 -20.10
C GLY A 107 5.33 3.86 -20.39
N GLN A 108 4.14 3.31 -20.13
CA GLN A 108 2.86 4.00 -20.31
C GLN A 108 2.41 4.62 -18.99
N PHE A 109 2.80 5.87 -18.75
CA PHE A 109 2.40 6.59 -17.54
C PHE A 109 0.96 7.13 -17.64
N ASN A 110 0.17 6.87 -16.61
CA ASN A 110 -1.19 7.39 -16.52
C ASN A 110 -1.18 8.76 -15.80
N GLU A 111 -1.19 9.83 -16.58
CA GLU A 111 -1.19 11.20 -16.05
C GLU A 111 -2.39 11.51 -15.16
N LYS A 112 -3.55 10.85 -15.37
CA LYS A 112 -4.72 11.05 -14.50
C LYS A 112 -4.47 10.55 -13.08
N GLU A 113 -3.77 9.43 -12.94
CA GLU A 113 -3.42 8.88 -11.62
C GLU A 113 -2.33 9.70 -10.96
N ILE A 114 -1.38 10.26 -11.72
CA ILE A 114 -0.39 11.22 -11.20
C ILE A 114 -1.09 12.49 -10.68
N GLU A 115 -2.06 13.03 -11.41
CA GLU A 115 -2.87 14.17 -10.97
C GLU A 115 -3.72 13.84 -9.74
N HIS A 116 -4.19 12.61 -9.59
CA HIS A 116 -4.84 12.14 -8.37
C HIS A 116 -3.90 12.27 -7.16
N TYR A 117 -2.68 11.72 -7.21
CA TYR A 117 -1.73 11.81 -6.10
C TYR A 117 -1.23 13.25 -5.83
N LYS A 118 -1.08 14.08 -6.88
CA LYS A 118 -0.89 15.53 -6.71
C LYS A 118 -2.01 16.15 -5.88
N LYS A 119 -3.26 15.82 -6.19
CA LYS A 119 -4.42 16.30 -5.44
C LYS A 119 -4.38 15.82 -3.99
N VAL A 120 -4.07 14.53 -3.73
CA VAL A 120 -3.90 13.99 -2.37
C VAL A 120 -2.87 14.79 -1.57
N VAL A 121 -1.68 15.04 -2.13
CA VAL A 121 -0.61 15.84 -1.51
C VAL A 121 -1.09 17.27 -1.21
N LYS A 122 -1.74 17.92 -2.18
CA LYS A 122 -2.28 19.27 -2.04
C LYS A 122 -3.33 19.35 -0.93
N THR A 123 -4.27 18.42 -0.90
CA THR A 123 -5.36 18.34 0.08
C THR A 123 -4.84 18.15 1.51
N LEU A 124 -3.78 17.36 1.71
CA LEU A 124 -3.09 17.23 3.00
C LEU A 124 -2.47 18.57 3.43
N ARG A 125 -1.71 19.22 2.53
CA ARG A 125 -1.05 20.50 2.83
C ARG A 125 -2.04 21.61 3.14
N GLU A 126 -3.14 21.71 2.42
CA GLU A 126 -4.22 22.69 2.67
C GLU A 126 -4.84 22.52 4.06
N ARG A 127 -4.84 21.29 4.61
CA ARG A 127 -5.28 20.99 5.98
C ARG A 127 -4.17 21.16 7.02
N GLY A 128 -2.96 21.56 6.61
CA GLY A 128 -1.80 21.64 7.48
C GLY A 128 -1.38 20.27 8.03
N ILE A 129 -1.56 19.21 7.24
CA ILE A 129 -1.10 17.85 7.52
C ILE A 129 0.10 17.59 6.61
N GLU A 130 1.26 17.27 7.18
CA GLU A 130 2.48 17.02 6.39
C GLU A 130 2.42 15.63 5.73
N PRO A 131 2.57 15.55 4.38
CA PRO A 131 2.56 14.28 3.68
C PRO A 131 3.89 13.53 3.82
N PHE A 132 3.81 12.25 4.17
CA PHE A 132 4.91 11.28 4.14
C PHE A 132 4.63 10.25 3.05
N VAL A 133 5.33 10.33 1.92
CA VAL A 133 5.01 9.55 0.72
C VAL A 133 5.88 8.31 0.64
N THR A 134 5.27 7.13 0.63
CA THR A 134 5.93 5.84 0.40
C THR A 134 5.86 5.50 -1.09
N LEU A 135 7.03 5.34 -1.73
CA LEU A 135 7.13 5.07 -3.17
C LEU A 135 6.77 3.63 -3.52
N TRP A 136 7.09 2.67 -2.64
CA TRP A 136 6.72 1.28 -2.85
C TRP A 136 6.28 0.59 -1.57
N HIS A 137 5.09 -0.01 -1.63
CA HIS A 137 4.46 -0.74 -0.54
C HIS A 137 3.92 -2.09 -1.02
N TRP A 138 4.86 -2.93 -1.48
CA TRP A 138 4.73 -4.35 -1.82
C TRP A 138 4.05 -4.69 -3.15
N THR A 139 3.00 -3.97 -3.54
CA THR A 139 2.34 -4.20 -4.83
C THR A 139 3.18 -3.68 -5.98
N GLN A 140 3.10 -4.37 -7.13
CA GLN A 140 3.78 -3.97 -8.35
C GLN A 140 2.88 -4.19 -9.58
N PRO A 141 3.12 -3.46 -10.69
CA PRO A 141 2.41 -3.69 -11.93
C PRO A 141 2.52 -5.13 -12.43
N LEU A 142 1.49 -5.62 -13.12
CA LEU A 142 1.48 -6.98 -13.68
C LEU A 142 2.65 -7.21 -14.65
N TRP A 143 3.01 -6.21 -15.45
CA TRP A 143 4.13 -6.32 -16.38
C TRP A 143 5.50 -6.46 -15.67
N ILE A 144 5.67 -5.87 -14.48
CA ILE A 144 6.85 -6.09 -13.64
C ILE A 144 6.86 -7.52 -13.09
N ARG A 145 5.73 -8.01 -12.60
CA ARG A 145 5.59 -9.40 -12.16
C ARG A 145 5.94 -10.37 -13.29
N ASP A 146 5.44 -10.13 -14.50
CA ASP A 146 5.56 -11.03 -15.64
C ASP A 146 7.00 -11.16 -16.15
N ILE A 147 7.85 -10.16 -15.91
CA ILE A 147 9.31 -10.25 -16.18
C ILE A 147 10.12 -10.86 -15.02
N GLY A 148 9.47 -11.31 -13.94
CA GLY A 148 10.11 -11.92 -12.76
C GLY A 148 10.16 -11.05 -11.50
N GLY A 149 9.50 -9.89 -11.51
CA GLY A 149 9.45 -8.97 -10.37
C GLY A 149 10.82 -8.54 -9.88
N TRP A 150 11.00 -8.45 -8.56
CA TRP A 150 12.28 -8.05 -7.94
C TRP A 150 13.43 -9.04 -8.14
N GLU A 151 13.18 -10.27 -8.61
CA GLU A 151 14.29 -11.16 -9.00
C GLU A 151 14.98 -10.71 -10.29
N ASN A 152 14.28 -9.94 -11.12
CA ASN A 152 14.83 -9.38 -12.35
C ASN A 152 15.54 -8.05 -12.07
N LYS A 153 16.83 -7.98 -12.36
CA LYS A 153 17.64 -6.77 -12.12
C LYS A 153 17.14 -5.53 -12.86
N LYS A 154 16.43 -5.70 -14.00
CA LYS A 154 15.81 -4.57 -14.74
C LYS A 154 14.74 -3.85 -13.92
N THR A 155 14.12 -4.52 -12.94
CA THR A 155 13.12 -3.92 -12.06
C THR A 155 13.67 -2.71 -11.30
N ILE A 156 14.97 -2.68 -11.01
CA ILE A 156 15.64 -1.52 -10.40
C ILE A 156 15.56 -0.31 -11.34
N ASP A 157 15.90 -0.47 -12.63
CA ASP A 157 15.87 0.62 -13.60
C ASP A 157 14.44 1.14 -13.81
N TYR A 158 13.46 0.24 -13.87
CA TYR A 158 12.05 0.60 -13.97
C TYR A 158 11.55 1.34 -12.72
N PHE A 159 11.96 0.89 -11.54
CA PHE A 159 11.60 1.55 -10.29
C PHE A 159 12.22 2.94 -10.20
N VAL A 160 13.48 3.11 -10.62
CA VAL A 160 14.13 4.43 -10.70
C VAL A 160 13.36 5.37 -11.63
N ARG A 161 13.00 4.92 -12.84
CA ARG A 161 12.18 5.70 -13.79
C ARG A 161 10.84 6.13 -13.18
N TYR A 162 10.17 5.22 -12.48
CA TYR A 162 8.92 5.49 -11.76
C TYR A 162 9.12 6.56 -10.68
N VAL A 163 10.17 6.43 -9.86
CA VAL A 163 10.50 7.42 -8.80
C VAL A 163 10.83 8.78 -9.40
N GLU A 164 11.62 8.84 -10.46
CA GLU A 164 11.95 10.09 -11.17
C GLU A 164 10.70 10.77 -11.71
N LYS A 165 9.76 10.01 -12.29
CA LYS A 165 8.48 10.54 -12.78
C LYS A 165 7.67 11.16 -11.65
N LEU A 166 7.56 10.51 -10.49
CA LEU A 166 6.80 11.05 -9.34
C LEU A 166 7.48 12.28 -8.73
N ALA A 167 8.81 12.23 -8.56
CA ALA A 167 9.59 13.35 -8.04
C ALA A 167 9.48 14.58 -8.95
N ALA A 168 9.57 14.41 -10.27
CA ALA A 168 9.39 15.50 -11.23
C ALA A 168 7.95 16.03 -11.26
N SER A 169 6.95 15.20 -10.92
CA SER A 169 5.54 15.57 -11.00
C SER A 169 5.06 16.34 -9.78
N PHE A 170 5.36 15.88 -8.57
CA PHE A 170 4.88 16.49 -7.32
C PHE A 170 5.91 16.52 -6.19
N GLY A 171 7.20 16.41 -6.54
CA GLY A 171 8.33 16.54 -5.62
C GLY A 171 8.30 17.79 -4.76
N ASP A 172 7.96 18.93 -5.36
CA ASP A 172 7.90 20.23 -4.67
C ASP A 172 6.86 20.23 -3.53
N GLY A 173 5.85 19.35 -3.62
CA GLY A 173 4.82 19.16 -2.61
C GLY A 173 5.19 18.15 -1.52
N VAL A 174 6.34 17.49 -1.56
CA VAL A 174 6.67 16.37 -0.66
C VAL A 174 8.07 16.51 -0.09
N LYS A 175 8.14 16.66 1.25
CA LYS A 175 9.40 16.75 1.98
C LYS A 175 9.92 15.39 2.44
N PHE A 176 9.03 14.47 2.81
CA PHE A 176 9.38 13.19 3.41
C PHE A 176 9.04 12.04 2.47
N TRP A 177 10.09 11.43 1.92
CA TRP A 177 10.00 10.28 1.03
C TRP A 177 10.47 9.02 1.74
N ILE A 178 9.70 7.95 1.59
CA ILE A 178 10.03 6.60 2.06
C ILE A 178 10.13 5.73 0.82
N VAL A 179 11.33 5.28 0.47
CA VAL A 179 11.54 4.58 -0.80
C VAL A 179 10.83 3.21 -0.81
N VAL A 180 11.04 2.42 0.24
CA VAL A 180 10.53 1.05 0.35
C VAL A 180 9.98 0.82 1.75
N ASN A 181 8.76 0.25 1.85
CA ASN A 181 8.19 -0.21 3.11
C ASN A 181 8.58 -1.67 3.39
N GLU A 182 9.13 -1.93 4.58
CA GLU A 182 9.35 -3.28 5.14
C GLU A 182 9.94 -4.30 4.14
N PRO A 183 11.11 -4.02 3.53
CA PRO A 183 11.72 -4.92 2.53
C PRO A 183 12.02 -6.31 3.11
N ASN A 184 12.40 -6.36 4.39
CA ASN A 184 12.65 -7.60 5.11
C ASN A 184 11.37 -8.46 5.27
N ILE A 185 10.21 -7.83 5.49
CA ILE A 185 8.94 -8.54 5.62
C ILE A 185 8.45 -8.99 4.25
N TYR A 186 8.60 -8.16 3.21
CA TYR A 186 8.33 -8.56 1.84
C TYR A 186 9.15 -9.80 1.43
N ALA A 187 10.48 -9.78 1.63
CA ALA A 187 11.34 -10.93 1.34
C ALA A 187 10.95 -12.17 2.17
N ALA A 188 10.67 -12.01 3.46
CA ALA A 188 10.28 -13.12 4.32
C ALA A 188 8.93 -13.74 3.94
N LEU A 189 7.88 -12.92 3.72
CA LEU A 189 6.54 -13.41 3.43
C LEU A 189 6.40 -13.86 1.96
N GLY A 190 7.06 -13.19 1.03
CA GLY A 190 6.98 -13.46 -0.40
C GLY A 190 7.92 -14.56 -0.91
N TYR A 191 9.09 -14.74 -0.28
CA TYR A 191 10.13 -15.66 -0.78
C TYR A 191 10.57 -16.73 0.22
N ILE A 192 10.41 -16.54 1.54
CA ILE A 192 10.75 -17.58 2.52
C ILE A 192 9.51 -18.40 2.87
N ARG A 193 8.45 -17.73 3.35
CA ARG A 193 7.18 -18.38 3.71
C ARG A 193 6.30 -18.66 2.49
N GLY A 194 6.30 -17.75 1.51
CA GLY A 194 5.44 -17.83 0.33
C GLY A 194 3.95 -17.66 0.64
N ASP A 195 3.64 -16.90 1.70
CA ASP A 195 2.26 -16.63 2.14
C ASP A 195 1.67 -15.39 1.44
N GLN A 196 2.53 -14.51 0.93
CA GLN A 196 2.16 -13.33 0.15
C GLN A 196 2.75 -13.44 -1.26
N PRO A 197 2.22 -12.72 -2.26
CA PRO A 197 2.85 -12.63 -3.58
C PRO A 197 4.35 -12.27 -3.46
N PRO A 198 5.24 -12.89 -4.25
CA PRO A 198 4.95 -13.82 -5.36
C PRO A 198 4.69 -15.29 -4.95
N GLY A 199 4.61 -15.61 -3.65
CA GLY A 199 4.29 -16.96 -3.17
C GLY A 199 5.45 -17.96 -3.31
N VAL A 200 6.68 -17.47 -3.41
CA VAL A 200 7.89 -18.26 -3.57
C VAL A 200 8.33 -18.82 -2.20
N LYS A 201 8.84 -20.07 -2.20
CA LYS A 201 9.39 -20.74 -1.01
C LYS A 201 10.84 -21.13 -1.24
N ASN A 202 11.70 -20.13 -1.40
CA ASN A 202 13.12 -20.29 -1.70
C ASN A 202 13.98 -19.20 -1.03
N ILE A 203 14.75 -19.61 -0.01
CA ILE A 203 15.63 -18.72 0.74
C ILE A 203 16.75 -18.10 -0.09
N PHE A 204 17.26 -18.79 -1.12
CA PHE A 204 18.30 -18.24 -1.98
C PHE A 204 17.77 -17.14 -2.90
N LYS A 205 16.49 -17.21 -3.27
CA LYS A 205 15.81 -16.12 -3.98
C LYS A 205 15.53 -14.94 -3.04
N ALA A 206 15.18 -15.21 -1.78
CA ALA A 206 14.97 -14.17 -0.77
C ALA A 206 16.20 -13.27 -0.52
N ILE A 207 17.42 -13.79 -0.72
CA ILE A 207 18.67 -13.01 -0.59
C ILE A 207 18.91 -12.08 -1.81
N LYS A 208 18.26 -12.35 -2.94
CA LYS A 208 18.46 -11.62 -4.20
C LYS A 208 17.50 -10.44 -4.39
N VAL A 209 16.49 -10.33 -3.52
CA VAL A 209 15.37 -9.38 -3.62
C VAL A 209 15.36 -8.43 -2.44
#